data_AF-A0A6S7IML1-F1
#
_entry.id   AF-A0A6S7IML1-F1
#
_cell.length_a   1.000
_cell.length_b   1.000
_cell.length_c   1.000
_cell.angle_alpha   90.00
_cell.angle_beta   90.00
_cell.angle_gamma   90.00
#
_symmetry.space_group_name_H-M   'P 1'
#
loop_
_entity.id
_entity.type
_entity.pdbx_description
1 polymer ?
#
loop_
_entity_poly.entity_id
_entity_poly.type
_entity_poly.pdbx_seq_one_letter_code
_entity_poly.pdbx_strand_id
1 'polypeptide(L)'
;MMDADDVRELNGGYKNSHLNEKKKSIWDKFIEQSTLHGLHYLFEKRPAPQRIIWLILQGLMCALFLWQTLTLALDYLEYNVTSTIEFVTERESNFPAVTLCNFNQYRNSVLSNDYPDFLHVLQQQNPLYEKDKKPINWTKYANTNNLNMKELVRTAAHQMQYDNKTEGGMLYRCTWLGDECKYSDFTTTLTDMGLCYTFNAGM
;
A
#
# COMPACT_ATOMS: atom_id res chain seq x y z
N MET A 1 -31.17 31.25 -80.46
CA MET A 1 -29.82 30.76 -80.13
C MET A 1 -29.71 30.95 -78.63
N MET A 2 -29.71 29.87 -77.85
CA MET A 2 -29.56 30.00 -76.38
C MET A 2 -28.15 30.52 -76.12
N ASP A 3 -28.04 31.61 -75.39
CA ASP A 3 -26.75 32.17 -75.01
C ASP A 3 -26.06 31.23 -74.02
N ALA A 4 -24.72 31.26 -74.01
CA ALA A 4 -23.91 30.36 -73.18
C ALA A 4 -24.22 30.49 -71.67
N ASP A 5 -24.80 31.60 -71.25
CA ASP A 5 -25.22 31.86 -69.87
C ASP A 5 -26.54 31.15 -69.50
N ASP A 6 -27.49 30.97 -70.43
CA ASP A 6 -28.73 30.21 -70.19
C ASP A 6 -28.45 28.71 -69.97
N VAL A 7 -27.43 28.17 -70.67
CA VAL A 7 -26.97 26.78 -70.50
C VAL A 7 -26.30 26.56 -69.12
N ARG A 8 -25.71 27.62 -68.55
CA ARG A 8 -25.10 27.59 -67.20
C ARG A 8 -26.15 27.67 -66.08
N GLU A 9 -27.25 28.38 -66.28
CA GLU A 9 -28.36 28.42 -65.33
C GLU A 9 -29.09 27.07 -65.23
N LEU A 10 -29.39 26.43 -66.36
CA LEU A 10 -30.08 25.13 -66.40
C LEU A 10 -29.28 23.98 -65.77
N ASN A 11 -27.95 24.02 -65.85
CA ASN A 11 -27.06 23.01 -65.26
C ASN A 11 -26.74 23.27 -63.77
N GLY A 12 -27.45 24.19 -63.10
CA GLY A 12 -27.24 24.49 -61.68
C GLY A 12 -25.92 25.21 -61.38
N GLY A 13 -25.25 25.77 -62.39
CA GLY A 13 -23.95 26.41 -62.29
C GLY A 13 -23.95 27.65 -61.39
N TYR A 14 -25.02 28.45 -61.45
CA TYR A 14 -25.19 29.64 -60.61
C TYR A 14 -25.42 29.30 -59.12
N LYS A 15 -26.10 28.17 -58.84
CA LYS A 15 -26.35 27.69 -57.48
C LYS A 15 -25.07 27.13 -56.85
N ASN A 16 -24.24 26.45 -57.64
CA ASN A 16 -22.96 25.89 -57.21
C ASN A 16 -21.87 26.95 -57.03
N SER A 17 -21.82 27.99 -57.87
CA SER A 17 -20.89 29.12 -57.69
C SER A 17 -21.19 29.90 -56.42
N HIS A 18 -22.47 30.24 -56.18
CA HIS A 18 -22.91 30.94 -54.98
C HIS A 18 -22.66 30.12 -53.70
N LEU A 19 -22.82 28.79 -53.76
CA LEU A 19 -22.52 27.90 -52.62
C LEU A 19 -21.01 27.86 -52.32
N ASN A 20 -20.16 27.86 -53.34
CA ASN A 20 -18.70 27.88 -53.17
C ASN A 20 -18.19 29.23 -52.64
N GLU A 21 -18.76 30.34 -53.09
CA GLU A 21 -18.47 31.67 -52.53
C GLU A 21 -18.88 31.76 -51.06
N LYS A 22 -20.06 31.25 -50.72
CA LYS A 22 -20.53 31.19 -49.33
C LYS A 22 -19.61 30.32 -48.46
N LYS A 23 -19.19 29.15 -48.94
CA LYS A 23 -18.21 28.30 -48.26
C LYS A 23 -16.89 29.03 -48.04
N LYS A 24 -16.36 29.68 -49.07
CA LYS A 24 -15.11 30.44 -48.99
C LYS A 24 -15.21 31.58 -47.96
N SER A 25 -16.32 32.33 -47.97
CA SER A 25 -16.57 33.39 -46.98
C SER A 25 -16.63 32.86 -45.54
N ILE A 26 -17.22 31.69 -45.32
CA ILE A 26 -17.25 31.05 -43.99
C ILE A 26 -15.85 30.61 -43.57
N TRP A 27 -15.08 30.02 -44.48
CA TRP A 27 -13.70 29.60 -44.22
C TRP A 27 -12.78 30.78 -43.91
N ASP A 28 -12.86 31.86 -44.69
CA ASP A 28 -12.06 33.06 -44.46
C ASP A 28 -12.38 33.68 -43.09
N LYS A 29 -13.67 33.78 -42.73
CA LYS A 29 -14.09 34.24 -41.39
C LYS A 29 -13.60 33.33 -40.27
N PHE A 30 -13.62 32.01 -40.47
CA PHE A 30 -13.12 31.06 -39.48
C PHE A 30 -11.62 31.22 -39.25
N ILE A 31 -10.84 31.38 -40.33
CA ILE A 31 -9.38 31.58 -40.24
C ILE A 31 -9.06 32.88 -39.51
N GLU A 32 -9.78 33.97 -39.81
CA GLU A 32 -9.59 35.28 -39.17
C GLU A 32 -10.00 35.30 -37.70
N GLN A 33 -11.04 34.55 -37.33
CA GLN A 33 -11.57 34.50 -35.95
C GLN A 33 -10.98 33.36 -35.11
N SER A 34 -10.18 32.48 -35.71
CA SER A 34 -9.57 31.35 -35.03
C SER A 34 -8.55 31.82 -33.99
N THR A 35 -8.64 31.27 -32.79
CA THR A 35 -7.65 31.47 -31.72
C THR A 35 -6.42 30.56 -31.90
N LEU A 36 -6.43 29.65 -32.88
CA LEU A 36 -5.27 28.83 -33.24
C LEU A 36 -4.19 29.74 -33.84
N HIS A 37 -3.22 30.09 -33.00
CA HIS A 37 -2.08 30.90 -33.37
C HIS A 37 -1.33 30.26 -34.53
N GLY A 38 -1.01 31.03 -35.58
CA GLY A 38 -0.33 30.50 -36.77
C GLY A 38 -1.26 30.16 -37.95
N LEU A 39 -2.55 29.89 -37.70
CA LEU A 39 -3.49 29.45 -38.74
C LEU A 39 -3.76 30.54 -39.79
N HIS A 40 -3.95 31.78 -39.36
CA HIS A 40 -4.16 32.92 -40.27
C HIS A 40 -2.97 33.14 -41.22
N TYR A 41 -1.74 32.99 -40.72
CA TYR A 41 -0.52 33.16 -41.52
C TYR A 41 -0.34 32.12 -42.63
N LEU A 42 -1.00 30.96 -42.50
CA LEU A 42 -0.96 29.90 -43.49
C LEU A 42 -1.89 30.18 -44.69
N PHE A 43 -3.06 30.77 -44.42
CA PHE A 43 -4.12 30.93 -45.41
C PHE A 43 -4.29 32.37 -45.93
N GLU A 44 -3.85 33.38 -45.19
CA GLU A 44 -3.81 34.77 -45.64
C GLU A 44 -2.95 34.92 -46.91
N LYS A 45 -3.31 35.85 -47.81
CA LYS A 45 -2.61 36.11 -49.09
C LYS A 45 -1.16 36.55 -48.84
N ARG A 46 -0.23 35.59 -48.84
CA ARG A 46 1.20 35.78 -48.61
C ARG A 46 2.05 35.03 -49.66
N PRO A 47 3.30 35.45 -49.89
CA PRO A 47 4.22 34.72 -50.75
C PRO A 47 4.38 33.27 -50.29
N ALA A 48 4.46 32.33 -51.25
CA ALA A 48 4.64 30.90 -50.98
C ALA A 48 5.74 30.57 -49.94
N PRO A 49 6.96 31.16 -49.97
CA PRO A 49 7.99 30.82 -48.97
C PRO A 49 7.58 31.17 -47.54
N GLN A 50 6.86 32.28 -47.33
CA GLN A 50 6.42 32.66 -45.98
C GLN A 50 5.35 31.70 -45.46
N ARG A 51 4.43 31.25 -46.32
CA ARG A 51 3.43 30.24 -45.96
C ARG A 51 4.05 28.89 -45.63
N ILE A 52 5.10 28.49 -46.35
CA ILE A 52 5.85 27.25 -46.07
C ILE A 52 6.53 27.34 -44.71
N ILE A 53 7.16 28.47 -44.37
CA ILE A 53 7.76 28.68 -43.05
C ILE A 53 6.70 28.55 -41.95
N TRP A 54 5.56 29.22 -42.10
CA TRP A 54 4.46 29.12 -41.13
C TRP A 54 3.87 27.72 -41.02
N LEU A 55 3.77 26.99 -42.13
CA LEU A 55 3.34 25.59 -42.14
C LEU A 55 4.31 24.71 -41.33
N ILE A 56 5.62 24.89 -41.54
CA ILE A 56 6.65 24.13 -40.81
C ILE A 56 6.61 24.46 -39.32
N LEU A 57 6.54 25.76 -38.97
CA LEU A 57 6.46 26.19 -37.58
C LEU A 57 5.20 25.68 -36.89
N GLN A 58 4.06 25.73 -37.57
CA GLN A 58 2.80 25.21 -37.06
C GLN A 58 2.85 23.69 -36.86
N GLY A 59 3.38 22.96 -37.83
CA GLY A 59 3.55 21.51 -37.75
C GLY A 59 4.46 21.11 -36.60
N LEU A 60 5.57 21.81 -36.42
CA LEU A 60 6.51 21.59 -35.32
C LEU A 60 5.85 21.85 -33.96
N MET A 61 5.13 22.98 -33.81
CA MET A 61 4.41 23.30 -32.57
C MET A 61 3.36 22.23 -32.23
N CYS A 62 2.58 21.77 -33.20
CA CYS A 62 1.59 20.71 -33.00
C CYS A 62 2.25 19.37 -32.61
N ALA A 63 3.36 19.00 -33.25
CA ALA A 63 4.07 17.76 -32.94
C ALA A 63 4.64 17.79 -31.51
N LEU A 64 5.29 18.89 -31.12
CA LEU A 64 5.83 19.07 -29.77
C LEU A 64 4.71 19.06 -28.72
N PHE A 65 3.58 19.72 -29.01
CA PHE A 65 2.41 19.72 -28.13
C PHE A 65 1.86 18.30 -27.89
N LEU A 66 1.66 17.53 -28.96
CA LEU A 66 1.17 16.15 -28.85
C LEU A 66 2.16 15.24 -28.12
N TRP A 67 3.45 15.36 -28.44
CA TRP A 67 4.51 14.61 -27.76
C TRP A 67 4.51 14.91 -26.26
N GLN A 68 4.57 16.19 -25.89
CA GLN A 68 4.62 16.61 -24.49
C GLN A 68 3.36 16.18 -23.74
N THR A 69 2.18 16.32 -24.35
CA THR A 69 0.90 15.92 -23.73
C THR A 69 0.86 14.41 -23.49
N LEU A 70 1.33 13.60 -24.45
CA LEU A 70 1.38 12.16 -24.29
C LEU A 70 2.37 11.74 -23.20
N THR A 71 3.58 12.33 -23.16
CA THR A 71 4.55 12.07 -22.10
C THR A 71 3.96 12.39 -20.73
N LEU A 72 3.36 13.57 -20.57
CA LEU A 72 2.77 13.97 -19.29
C LEU A 72 1.59 13.09 -18.87
N ALA A 73 0.79 12.62 -19.84
CA ALA A 73 -0.29 11.68 -19.57
C ALA A 73 0.24 10.30 -19.14
N LEU A 74 1.31 9.81 -19.77
CA LEU A 74 1.96 8.56 -19.38
C LEU A 74 2.62 8.67 -18.00
N ASP A 75 3.32 9.77 -17.71
CA ASP A 75 3.93 10.03 -16.41
C ASP A 75 2.86 10.10 -15.29
N TYR A 76 1.71 10.73 -15.58
CA TYR A 76 0.58 10.76 -14.65
C TYR A 76 -0.01 9.36 -14.42
N LEU A 77 -0.13 8.56 -15.48
CA LEU A 77 -0.64 7.19 -15.42
C LEU A 77 0.37 6.17 -14.86
N GLU A 78 1.63 6.58 -14.64
CA GLU A 78 2.61 5.77 -13.91
C GLU A 78 2.31 5.75 -12.40
N TYR A 79 1.51 6.70 -11.90
CA TYR A 79 1.16 6.83 -10.47
C TYR A 79 2.38 6.89 -9.55
N ASN A 80 3.47 7.52 -10.01
CA ASN A 80 4.67 7.71 -9.20
C ASN A 80 4.35 8.56 -7.96
N VAL A 81 4.67 8.02 -6.78
CA VAL A 81 4.47 8.71 -5.50
C VAL A 81 5.81 9.15 -4.92
N THR A 82 5.87 10.39 -4.42
CA THR A 82 7.01 10.90 -3.66
C THR A 82 6.58 11.05 -2.20
N SER A 83 7.35 10.45 -1.28
CA SER A 83 7.08 10.54 0.16
C SER A 83 8.01 11.58 0.80
N THR A 84 7.45 12.50 1.57
CA THR A 84 8.20 13.46 2.40
C THR A 84 8.13 13.03 3.87
N ILE A 85 9.28 12.99 4.54
CA ILE A 85 9.37 12.62 5.96
C ILE A 85 9.50 13.90 6.78
N GLU A 86 8.58 14.12 7.70
CA GLU A 86 8.59 15.24 8.64
C GLU A 86 8.59 14.73 10.08
N PHE A 87 9.35 15.39 10.95
CA PHE A 87 9.37 15.08 12.38
C PHE A 87 8.49 16.09 13.12
N VAL A 88 7.32 15.65 13.57
CA VAL A 88 6.41 16.44 14.41
C VAL A 88 6.62 16.01 15.86
N THR A 89 6.80 16.99 16.75
CA THR A 89 6.87 16.73 18.20
C THR A 89 5.51 17.01 18.83
N GLU A 90 4.84 15.95 19.28
CA GLU A 90 3.59 16.06 20.03
C GLU A 90 3.87 16.18 21.53
N ARG A 91 3.09 17.01 22.25
CA ARG A 91 3.26 17.19 23.71
C ARG A 91 2.79 15.99 24.51
N GLU A 92 1.77 15.30 24.02
CA GLU A 92 1.17 14.11 24.61
C GLU A 92 1.07 13.07 23.51
N SER A 93 1.47 11.85 23.81
CA SER A 93 1.39 10.72 22.89
C SER A 93 0.93 9.49 23.65
N ASN A 94 0.14 8.65 23.00
CA ASN A 94 -0.34 7.41 23.61
C ASN A 94 0.85 6.48 23.84
N PHE A 95 1.02 6.01 25.08
CA PHE A 95 2.03 5.01 25.36
C PHE A 95 1.68 3.72 24.62
N PRO A 96 2.63 3.05 23.95
CA PRO A 96 2.31 1.85 23.18
C PRO A 96 1.96 0.67 24.10
N ALA A 97 1.35 -0.35 23.51
CA ALA A 97 1.25 -1.66 24.14
C ALA A 97 2.64 -2.29 24.27
N VAL A 98 3.02 -2.75 25.47
CA VAL A 98 4.32 -3.39 25.72
C VAL A 98 4.08 -4.86 26.01
N THR A 99 4.52 -5.74 25.12
CA THR A 99 4.41 -7.20 25.30
C THR A 99 5.72 -7.78 25.79
N LEU A 100 5.66 -8.46 26.94
CA LEU A 100 6.77 -9.13 27.59
C LEU A 100 6.59 -10.64 27.52
N CYS A 101 7.61 -11.34 27.04
CA CYS A 101 7.64 -12.79 26.93
C CYS A 101 8.92 -13.31 27.58
N ASN A 102 8.82 -14.36 28.39
CA ASN A 102 10.01 -15.06 28.84
C ASN A 102 10.54 -15.95 27.71
N PHE A 103 11.84 -15.90 27.43
CA PHE A 103 12.46 -16.79 26.45
C PHE A 103 12.32 -18.26 26.83
N ASN A 104 12.28 -18.55 28.14
CA ASN A 104 11.89 -19.87 28.60
C ASN A 104 10.37 -20.01 28.54
N GLN A 105 9.89 -20.83 27.61
CA GLN A 105 8.45 -21.03 27.39
C GLN A 105 7.77 -21.73 28.57
N TYR A 106 8.49 -22.60 29.29
CA TYR A 106 7.91 -23.46 30.32
C TYR A 106 8.77 -23.53 31.57
N ARG A 107 8.14 -23.44 32.74
CA ARG A 107 8.78 -23.74 34.02
C ARG A 107 9.05 -25.23 34.14
N ASN A 108 10.32 -25.59 34.34
CA ASN A 108 10.71 -26.97 34.58
C ASN A 108 9.96 -27.59 35.77
N SER A 109 9.79 -26.84 36.86
CA SER A 109 9.10 -27.28 38.07
C SER A 109 7.63 -27.66 37.88
N VAL A 110 6.97 -27.14 36.84
CA VAL A 110 5.59 -27.52 36.50
C VAL A 110 5.60 -28.71 35.55
N LEU A 111 6.44 -28.66 34.52
CA LEU A 111 6.53 -29.75 33.55
C LEU A 111 6.98 -31.07 34.17
N SER A 112 7.96 -31.06 35.07
CA SER A 112 8.48 -32.28 35.69
C SER A 112 7.46 -32.97 36.59
N ASN A 113 6.56 -32.22 37.21
CA ASN A 113 5.56 -32.73 38.14
C ASN A 113 4.26 -33.11 37.42
N ASP A 114 3.73 -32.21 36.58
CA ASP A 114 2.37 -32.33 36.03
C ASP A 114 2.36 -32.90 34.60
N TYR A 115 3.45 -32.71 33.85
CA TYR A 115 3.55 -33.09 32.43
C TYR A 115 4.88 -33.79 32.07
N PRO A 116 5.31 -34.84 32.80
CA PRO A 116 6.63 -35.46 32.61
C PRO A 116 6.82 -36.06 31.22
N ASP A 117 5.75 -36.57 30.62
CA ASP A 117 5.74 -37.09 29.26
C ASP A 117 6.02 -36.00 28.20
N PHE A 118 5.45 -34.80 28.39
CA PHE A 118 5.70 -33.67 27.50
C PHE A 118 7.13 -33.15 27.65
N LEU A 119 7.63 -33.07 28.89
CA LEU A 119 9.03 -32.73 29.17
C LEU A 119 9.99 -33.68 28.47
N HIS A 120 9.72 -34.98 28.51
CA HIS A 120 10.54 -36.00 27.83
C HIS A 120 10.59 -35.76 26.32
N VAL A 121 9.46 -35.49 25.67
CA VAL A 121 9.42 -35.17 24.23
C VAL A 121 10.24 -33.92 23.91
N LEU A 122 10.10 -32.85 24.71
CA LEU A 122 10.88 -31.62 24.54
C LEU A 122 12.40 -31.88 24.66
N GLN A 123 12.82 -32.68 25.63
CA GLN A 123 14.23 -33.03 25.82
C GLN A 123 14.77 -33.84 24.64
N GLN A 124 14.02 -34.84 24.15
CA GLN A 124 14.43 -35.66 23.01
C GLN A 124 14.56 -34.84 21.71
N GLN A 125 13.77 -33.78 21.55
CA GLN A 125 13.83 -32.89 20.38
C GLN A 125 14.91 -31.81 20.50
N ASN A 126 15.33 -31.46 21.71
CA ASN A 126 16.32 -30.41 21.94
C ASN A 126 17.74 -30.94 21.72
N PRO A 127 18.55 -30.32 20.84
CA PRO A 127 19.92 -30.79 20.55
C PRO A 127 20.89 -30.66 21.74
N LEU A 128 20.54 -29.88 22.77
CA LEU A 128 21.36 -29.69 23.96
C LEU A 128 21.24 -30.83 24.98
N TYR A 129 20.22 -31.68 24.88
CA TYR A 129 19.99 -32.78 25.81
C TYR A 129 20.51 -34.10 25.24
N GLU A 130 21.00 -34.97 26.12
CA GLU A 130 21.35 -36.34 25.75
C GLU A 130 20.08 -37.11 25.37
N LYS A 131 20.08 -37.67 24.16
CA LYS A 131 18.92 -38.39 23.61
C LYS A 131 18.90 -39.83 24.10
N ASP A 132 17.71 -40.34 24.33
CA ASP A 132 17.55 -41.75 24.65
C ASP A 132 17.90 -42.60 23.43
N LYS A 133 18.59 -43.71 23.65
CA LYS A 133 18.91 -44.67 22.57
C LYS A 133 17.66 -45.30 21.97
N LYS A 134 16.52 -45.24 22.65
CA LYS A 134 15.23 -45.76 22.19
C LYS A 134 14.40 -44.62 21.60
N PRO A 135 13.84 -44.77 20.40
CA PRO A 135 12.98 -43.75 19.82
C PRO A 135 11.70 -43.56 20.65
N ILE A 136 11.15 -42.35 20.60
CA ILE A 136 9.88 -42.01 21.26
C ILE A 136 8.78 -42.94 20.74
N ASN A 137 8.08 -43.61 21.66
CA ASN A 137 6.92 -44.42 21.28
C ASN A 137 5.68 -43.53 21.10
N TRP A 138 5.48 -43.02 19.88
CA TRP A 138 4.35 -42.15 19.54
C TRP A 138 2.98 -42.80 19.74
N THR A 139 2.88 -44.13 19.75
CA THR A 139 1.60 -44.83 19.99
C THR A 139 1.04 -44.58 21.40
N LYS A 140 1.91 -44.24 22.36
CA LYS A 140 1.50 -43.81 23.71
C LYS A 140 0.74 -42.48 23.71
N TYR A 141 1.03 -41.60 22.75
CA TYR A 141 0.51 -40.24 22.66
C TYR A 141 -0.58 -40.07 21.58
N ALA A 142 -0.63 -40.99 20.61
CA ALA A 142 -1.58 -40.95 19.49
C ALA A 142 -3.05 -41.14 19.91
N ASN A 143 -3.31 -41.76 21.07
CA ASN A 143 -4.67 -42.06 21.56
C ASN A 143 -5.09 -41.18 22.74
N THR A 144 -4.34 -40.13 23.06
CA THR A 144 -4.55 -39.31 24.26
C THR A 144 -5.29 -38.02 23.88
N ASN A 145 -6.62 -38.08 23.82
CA ASN A 145 -7.48 -36.89 23.62
C ASN A 145 -7.50 -35.93 24.82
N ASN A 146 -6.69 -36.18 25.85
CA ASN A 146 -6.80 -35.50 27.15
C ASN A 146 -5.83 -34.33 27.33
N LEU A 147 -4.91 -34.08 26.39
CA LEU A 147 -3.93 -33.00 26.53
C LEU A 147 -4.39 -31.73 25.81
N ASN A 148 -4.97 -30.80 26.57
CA ASN A 148 -5.27 -29.47 26.06
C ASN A 148 -3.99 -28.63 26.03
N MET A 149 -3.39 -28.46 24.85
CA MET A 149 -2.15 -27.71 24.69
C MET A 149 -2.28 -26.25 25.17
N LYS A 150 -3.46 -25.64 25.00
CA LYS A 150 -3.72 -24.27 25.46
C LYS A 150 -3.68 -24.17 26.99
N GLU A 151 -4.22 -25.17 27.67
CA GLU A 151 -4.18 -25.31 29.13
C GLU A 151 -2.75 -25.54 29.59
N LEU A 152 -2.04 -26.50 28.96
CA LEU A 152 -0.66 -26.83 29.30
C LEU A 152 0.23 -25.60 29.20
N VAL A 153 0.21 -24.89 28.07
CA VAL A 153 1.03 -23.70 27.86
C VAL A 153 0.74 -22.65 28.93
N ARG A 154 -0.53 -22.43 29.28
CA ARG A 154 -0.90 -21.44 30.30
C ARG A 154 -0.44 -21.82 31.70
N THR A 155 -0.57 -23.09 32.07
CA THR A 155 -0.21 -23.61 33.40
C THR A 155 1.31 -23.73 33.55
N ALA A 156 2.00 -24.22 32.52
CA ALA A 156 3.44 -24.44 32.54
C ALA A 156 4.25 -23.15 32.35
N ALA A 157 3.72 -22.13 31.67
CA ALA A 157 4.46 -20.90 31.41
C ALA A 157 4.64 -20.00 32.65
N HIS A 158 5.61 -19.10 32.59
CA HIS A 158 5.94 -18.15 33.66
C HIS A 158 4.74 -17.22 33.99
N GLN A 159 4.39 -17.13 35.28
CA GLN A 159 3.27 -16.30 35.74
C GLN A 159 3.76 -14.87 36.01
N MET A 160 2.92 -13.88 35.71
CA MET A 160 3.27 -12.48 35.94
C MET A 160 3.27 -12.11 37.41
N GLN A 161 2.26 -12.58 38.14
CA GLN A 161 2.13 -12.36 39.58
C GLN A 161 3.38 -12.86 40.32
N TYR A 162 4.01 -11.97 41.08
CA TYR A 162 5.12 -12.30 41.95
C TYR A 162 4.61 -12.73 43.33
N ASP A 163 5.15 -13.83 43.84
CA ASP A 163 4.88 -14.36 45.17
C ASP A 163 6.12 -14.22 46.05
N ASN A 164 6.01 -13.37 47.07
CA ASN A 164 7.08 -13.10 48.03
C ASN A 164 7.51 -14.32 48.86
N LYS A 165 6.68 -15.36 48.97
CA LYS A 165 7.01 -16.57 49.76
C LYS A 165 7.87 -17.55 48.98
N THR A 166 7.57 -17.72 47.70
CA THR A 166 8.27 -18.64 46.81
C THR A 166 9.36 -17.95 46.00
N GLU A 167 9.46 -16.61 46.10
CA GLU A 167 10.26 -15.72 45.24
C GLU A 167 10.00 -15.99 43.74
N GLY A 168 8.80 -16.50 43.44
CA GLY A 168 8.39 -16.96 42.12
C GLY A 168 7.54 -15.92 41.41
N GLY A 169 7.58 -15.92 40.08
CA GLY A 169 6.86 -14.96 39.25
C GLY A 169 7.78 -13.91 38.63
N MET A 170 7.27 -13.15 37.66
CA MET A 170 8.11 -12.26 36.85
C MET A 170 8.06 -10.80 37.28
N LEU A 171 6.91 -10.30 37.75
CA LEU A 171 6.71 -8.89 38.02
C LEU A 171 7.09 -8.53 39.46
N TYR A 172 8.38 -8.35 39.73
CA TYR A 172 8.87 -7.94 41.05
C TYR A 172 8.45 -6.50 41.41
N ARG A 173 8.57 -5.56 40.46
CA ARG A 173 8.20 -4.15 40.62
C ARG A 173 7.76 -3.56 39.29
N CYS A 174 6.76 -2.69 39.33
CA CYS A 174 6.24 -1.98 38.16
C CYS A 174 5.87 -0.54 38.56
N THR A 175 6.33 0.44 37.79
CA THR A 175 5.92 1.84 37.96
C THR A 175 5.60 2.44 36.60
N TRP A 176 4.42 3.05 36.49
CA TRP A 176 3.95 3.71 35.28
C TRP A 176 3.51 5.14 35.63
N LEU A 177 4.11 6.15 34.98
CA LEU A 177 3.88 7.58 35.25
C LEU A 177 3.98 8.00 36.74
N GLY A 178 4.78 7.28 37.52
CA GLY A 178 4.95 7.52 38.95
C GLY A 178 4.04 6.69 39.86
N ASP A 179 2.98 6.08 39.30
CA ASP A 179 2.08 5.19 40.03
C ASP A 179 2.55 3.74 39.97
N GLU A 180 2.26 2.96 41.02
CA GLU A 180 2.57 1.53 41.06
C GLU A 180 1.59 0.75 40.18
N CYS A 181 2.12 0.01 39.19
CA CYS A 181 1.33 -0.91 38.38
C CYS A 181 1.36 -2.35 38.94
N LYS A 182 0.33 -3.12 38.63
CA LYS A 182 0.11 -4.47 39.15
C LYS A 182 0.12 -5.49 38.02
N TYR A 183 0.27 -6.76 38.39
CA TYR A 183 0.17 -7.87 37.44
C TYR A 183 -1.20 -7.93 36.74
N SER A 184 -2.26 -7.38 37.37
CA SER A 184 -3.61 -7.27 36.80
C SER A 184 -3.71 -6.27 35.64
N ASP A 185 -2.75 -5.35 35.52
CA ASP A 185 -2.71 -4.36 34.43
C ASP A 185 -2.13 -4.95 33.14
N PHE A 186 -1.72 -6.22 33.19
CA PHE A 186 -1.20 -6.96 32.05
C PHE A 186 -2.23 -7.98 31.57
N THR A 187 -2.46 -8.01 30.26
CA THR A 187 -3.33 -9.00 29.63
C THR A 187 -2.49 -10.16 29.09
N THR A 188 -2.97 -11.39 29.23
CA THR A 188 -2.29 -12.57 28.70
C THR A 188 -2.46 -12.68 27.19
N THR A 189 -1.35 -12.84 26.47
CA THR A 189 -1.32 -13.04 25.02
C THR A 189 -0.55 -14.31 24.71
N LEU A 190 -1.13 -15.24 23.96
CA LEU A 190 -0.43 -16.45 23.50
C LEU A 190 0.30 -16.13 22.18
N THR A 191 1.59 -16.43 22.13
CA THR A 191 2.45 -16.23 20.96
C THR A 191 3.25 -17.51 20.68
N ASP A 192 4.03 -17.52 19.60
CA ASP A 192 4.96 -18.62 19.30
C ASP A 192 6.06 -18.78 20.36
N MET A 193 6.30 -17.75 21.20
CA MET A 193 7.17 -17.82 22.37
C MET A 193 6.47 -18.38 23.62
N GLY A 194 5.20 -18.77 23.54
CA GLY A 194 4.40 -19.25 24.66
C GLY A 194 3.51 -18.16 25.26
N LEU A 195 3.33 -18.20 26.59
CA LEU A 195 2.49 -17.24 27.31
C LEU A 195 3.25 -15.93 27.56
N CYS A 196 2.73 -14.85 27.01
CA CYS A 196 3.24 -13.50 27.17
C CYS A 196 2.22 -12.60 27.86
N TYR A 197 2.69 -11.42 28.27
CA TYR A 197 1.91 -10.44 29.00
C TYR A 197 2.03 -9.08 28.35
N THR A 198 0.91 -8.47 27.99
CA THR A 198 0.85 -7.18 27.32
C THR A 198 0.33 -6.12 28.29
N PHE A 199 1.19 -5.17 28.65
CA PHE A 199 0.80 -3.93 29.31
C PHE A 199 0.13 -3.01 28.30
N ASN A 200 -0.91 -2.31 28.74
CA ASN A 200 -1.64 -1.35 27.91
C ASN A 200 -2.19 -1.95 26.60
N ALA A 201 -2.78 -3.15 26.68
CA ALA A 201 -3.25 -3.93 25.52
C ALA A 201 -4.54 -3.42 24.85
N GLY A 202 -5.17 -2.37 25.39
CA GLY A 202 -6.52 -1.93 25.02
C GLY A 202 -6.70 -0.41 24.96
N MET A 203 -5.61 0.33 24.76
CA MET A 203 -5.66 1.61 24.04
C MET A 203 -5.50 1.37 22.55
#